data_AF-J2S2I3-F1
#
_entry.id   AF-J2S2I3-F1
#
_cell.length_a   1.000
_cell.length_b   1.000
_cell.length_c   1.000
_cell.angle_alpha   90.00
_cell.angle_beta   90.00
_cell.angle_gamma   90.00
#
_symmetry.space_group_name_H-M   'P 1'
#
loop_
_entity.id
_entity.type
_entity.pdbx_description
1 polymer ?
#
loop_
_entity_poly.entity_id
_entity_poly.type
_entity_poly.pdbx_seq_one_letter_code
_entity_poly.pdbx_strand_id
1 'polypeptide(L)'
;MIISKIEKDVFLYYNLHAEQTITGTFFNDSICSGIFDEQLTISTLEVIDKDLDKMVGIDSKIVVLDLIRLKDASNNLKVLLFNISTKCQDLIFTNIKSNVFSKLDLELSNKHNVKNGNDYSILYYSPETKEYTIEKTDDLFDSEFKKIIIKYNKDNIPEYHESSSVYLTKYIDIKEMISVDKAFFIYALYQLALKIKSNWLDHLAIESERPTLICQNLNSSYIASVLSSFLRLDILILDHLGPVNTMYSSLNNKIEEEKSYIIVSDVVCLGTEVKIAKNIITFLKGKVFGNIAIVKINTLLEDHMKKEEKKMKTLSVFNISKDNNDGIDFEIKTAFTL
;
A
#
# COMPACT_ATOMS: atom_id res chain seq x y z
N MET A 1 2.81 2.42 17.86
CA MET A 1 3.55 1.64 16.84
C MET A 1 3.43 2.45 15.58
N ILE A 2 4.54 2.98 15.05
CA ILE A 2 4.49 3.69 13.78
C ILE A 2 4.38 2.67 12.65
N ILE A 3 3.51 2.95 11.69
CA ILE A 3 3.20 2.01 10.62
C ILE A 3 3.97 2.34 9.34
N SER A 4 4.25 3.62 9.12
CA SER A 4 4.86 4.14 7.89
C SER A 4 6.34 4.52 8.04
N LYS A 5 7.05 3.87 8.98
CA LYS A 5 8.48 4.11 9.25
C LYS A 5 9.38 3.13 8.50
N ILE A 6 10.42 3.65 7.87
CA ILE A 6 11.53 2.86 7.31
C ILE A 6 12.84 3.35 7.93
N GLU A 7 13.62 2.42 8.48
CA GLU A 7 14.97 2.70 9.00
C GLU A 7 16.01 2.22 7.98
N LYS A 8 16.93 3.11 7.61
CA LYS A 8 18.07 2.79 6.74
C LYS A 8 19.31 3.51 7.23
N ASP A 9 20.30 2.75 7.67
CA ASP A 9 21.54 3.26 8.25
C ASP A 9 21.28 4.24 9.41
N VAL A 10 21.62 5.53 9.24
CA VAL A 10 21.36 6.59 10.22
C VAL A 10 20.04 7.30 10.00
N PHE A 11 19.30 7.00 8.94
CA PHE A 11 18.07 7.69 8.57
C PHE A 11 16.82 6.96 9.08
N LEU A 12 15.85 7.75 9.52
CA LEU A 12 14.50 7.33 9.87
C LEU A 12 13.50 8.08 9.00
N TYR A 13 12.88 7.37 8.07
CA TYR A 13 11.90 7.94 7.13
C TYR A 13 10.49 7.69 7.63
N TYR A 14 9.68 8.74 7.68
CA TYR A 14 8.27 8.68 8.06
C TYR A 14 7.40 9.24 6.93
N ASN A 15 6.46 8.45 6.40
CA ASN A 15 5.46 8.96 5.47
C ASN A 15 4.27 9.55 6.24
N LEU A 16 4.22 10.88 6.36
CA LEU A 16 3.25 11.54 7.23
C LEU A 16 1.79 11.37 6.78
N HIS A 17 1.52 11.33 5.47
CA HIS A 17 0.17 11.08 4.99
C HIS A 17 -0.30 9.65 5.29
N ALA A 18 0.59 8.66 5.17
CA ALA A 18 0.29 7.30 5.57
C ALA A 18 0.00 7.21 7.07
N GLU A 19 0.84 7.81 7.91
CA GLU A 19 0.63 7.78 9.36
C GLU A 19 -0.65 8.51 9.78
N GLN A 20 -0.95 9.66 9.16
CA GLN A 20 -2.20 10.41 9.33
C GLN A 20 -3.41 9.56 8.96
N THR A 21 -3.38 8.96 7.76
CA THR A 21 -4.47 8.11 7.28
C THR A 21 -4.74 6.98 8.27
N ILE A 22 -3.69 6.32 8.72
CA ILE A 22 -3.78 5.11 9.54
C ILE A 22 -4.19 5.44 10.97
N THR A 23 -3.60 6.49 11.55
CA THR A 23 -3.98 7.03 12.87
C THR A 23 -5.45 7.45 12.87
N GLY A 24 -5.84 8.24 11.86
CA GLY A 24 -7.22 8.68 11.70
C GLY A 24 -8.21 7.53 11.49
N THR A 25 -7.84 6.52 10.70
CA THR A 25 -8.75 5.43 10.33
C THR A 25 -8.94 4.40 11.44
N PHE A 26 -7.88 4.08 12.20
CA PHE A 26 -7.89 2.95 13.14
C PHE A 26 -7.74 3.32 14.60
N PHE A 27 -7.36 4.57 14.91
CA PHE A 27 -7.05 4.98 16.29
C PHE A 27 -7.88 6.18 16.78
N ASN A 28 -8.50 6.97 15.88
CA ASN A 28 -9.36 8.09 16.25
C ASN A 28 -10.83 7.80 15.92
N ASP A 29 -11.74 8.05 16.87
CA ASP A 29 -13.20 7.85 16.72
C ASP A 29 -13.89 8.90 15.82
N SER A 30 -13.12 9.84 15.27
CA SER A 30 -13.62 10.86 14.35
C SER A 30 -13.81 10.29 12.94
N ILE A 31 -14.76 10.85 12.17
CA ILE A 31 -14.98 10.52 10.76
C ILE A 31 -13.70 10.82 9.95
N CYS A 32 -12.84 9.82 9.78
CA CYS A 32 -11.64 9.92 8.96
C CYS A 32 -12.02 9.65 7.49
N SER A 33 -11.53 10.49 6.58
CA SER A 33 -11.73 10.30 5.14
C SER A 33 -10.72 9.31 4.54
N GLY A 34 -10.02 8.51 5.34
CA GLY A 34 -9.05 7.53 4.85
C GLY A 34 -7.92 8.21 4.07
N ILE A 35 -7.54 7.67 2.91
CA ILE A 35 -6.47 8.24 2.06
C ILE A 35 -6.86 9.55 1.37
N PHE A 36 -8.07 10.04 1.60
CA PHE A 36 -8.53 11.34 1.11
C PHE A 36 -8.30 12.46 2.13
N ASP A 37 -7.79 12.14 3.34
CA ASP A 37 -7.39 13.13 4.34
C ASP A 37 -5.99 13.68 4.05
N GLU A 38 -5.94 14.86 3.44
CA GLU A 38 -4.69 15.51 3.02
C GLU A 38 -4.20 16.56 4.03
N GLN A 39 -4.74 16.59 5.25
CA GLN A 39 -4.34 17.53 6.31
C GLN A 39 -3.45 16.87 7.37
N LEU A 40 -2.27 17.46 7.64
CA LEU A 40 -1.42 17.04 8.75
C LEU A 40 -2.04 17.46 10.08
N THR A 41 -2.20 16.52 11.00
CA THR A 41 -2.76 16.79 12.33
C THR A 41 -1.73 16.69 13.45
N ILE A 42 -2.08 17.28 14.59
CA ILE A 42 -1.34 17.18 15.84
C ILE A 42 -1.15 15.70 16.23
N SER A 43 -2.21 14.90 16.13
CA SER A 43 -2.18 13.48 16.51
C SER A 43 -1.09 12.70 15.78
N THR A 44 -0.88 12.98 14.50
CA THR A 44 0.16 12.30 13.70
C THR A 44 1.56 12.61 14.20
N LEU A 45 1.85 13.89 14.48
CA LEU A 45 3.15 14.29 15.02
C LEU A 45 3.35 13.77 16.46
N GLU A 46 2.31 13.71 17.28
CA GLU A 46 2.41 13.13 18.63
C GLU A 46 2.75 11.64 18.61
N VAL A 47 2.21 10.87 17.65
CA VAL A 47 2.55 9.45 17.51
C VAL A 47 4.02 9.29 17.10
N ILE A 48 4.52 10.15 16.22
CA ILE A 48 5.94 10.18 15.83
C ILE A 48 6.81 10.55 17.04
N ASP A 49 6.47 11.62 17.75
CA ASP A 49 7.22 12.08 18.92
C ASP A 49 7.36 10.98 19.98
N LYS A 50 6.26 10.24 20.24
CA LYS A 50 6.23 9.08 21.15
C LYS A 50 7.00 7.86 20.64
N ASP A 51 7.17 7.70 19.32
CA ASP A 51 7.99 6.64 18.74
C ASP A 51 9.46 6.94 18.92
N LEU A 52 9.87 8.20 18.70
CA LEU A 52 11.24 8.67 18.91
C LEU A 52 11.67 8.54 20.38
N ASP A 53 10.77 8.83 21.33
CA ASP A 53 11.04 8.66 22.78
C ASP A 53 11.40 7.23 23.19
N LYS A 54 11.02 6.25 22.38
CA LYS A 54 11.27 4.83 22.67
C LYS A 54 12.55 4.31 22.02
N MET A 55 13.21 5.12 21.19
CA MET A 55 14.39 4.71 20.45
C MET A 55 15.68 4.94 21.21
N VAL A 56 16.54 3.91 21.21
CA VAL A 56 17.90 4.02 21.72
C VAL A 56 18.79 4.65 20.65
N GLY A 57 19.57 5.67 21.02
CA GLY A 57 20.51 6.35 20.12
C GLY A 57 19.88 7.29 19.10
N ILE A 58 18.66 7.79 19.39
CA ILE A 58 17.93 8.71 18.50
C ILE A 58 18.69 10.01 18.20
N ASP A 59 19.50 10.48 19.14
CA ASP A 59 20.36 11.66 19.03
C ASP A 59 21.41 11.54 17.91
N SER A 60 21.71 10.32 17.46
CA SER A 60 22.61 10.03 16.32
C SER A 60 21.89 9.79 15.00
N LYS A 61 20.55 9.86 14.98
CA LYS A 61 19.73 9.57 13.80
C LYS A 61 19.28 10.84 13.10
N ILE A 62 19.12 10.74 11.79
CA ILE A 62 18.54 11.77 10.94
C ILE A 62 17.08 11.41 10.69
N VAL A 63 16.16 12.29 11.07
CA VAL A 63 14.72 12.07 10.91
C VAL A 63 14.25 12.78 9.64
N VAL A 64 13.64 12.02 8.74
CA VAL A 64 13.05 12.50 7.49
C VAL A 64 11.54 12.39 7.57
N LEU A 65 10.86 13.52 7.59
CA LEU A 65 9.40 13.60 7.57
C LEU A 65 8.94 13.89 6.14
N ASP A 66 8.34 12.90 5.48
CA ASP A 66 7.84 13.03 4.12
C ASP A 66 6.38 13.49 4.10
N LEU A 67 6.15 14.66 3.52
CA LEU A 67 4.84 15.31 3.41
C LEU A 67 4.15 15.04 2.08
N ILE A 68 4.62 14.04 1.32
CA ILE A 68 3.97 13.66 0.07
C ILE A 68 2.47 13.45 0.28
N ARG A 69 1.66 14.09 -0.59
CA ARG A 69 0.18 14.11 -0.57
C ARG A 69 -0.48 14.97 0.50
N LEU A 70 0.26 15.48 1.49
CA LEU A 70 -0.29 16.48 2.39
C LEU A 70 -0.41 17.82 1.66
N LYS A 71 -1.63 18.34 1.65
CA LYS A 71 -1.96 19.64 1.07
C LYS A 71 -2.27 20.66 2.13
N ASP A 72 -2.46 20.28 3.38
CA ASP A 72 -2.71 21.24 4.44
C ASP A 72 -2.10 20.80 5.77
N ALA A 73 -2.05 21.71 6.73
CA ALA A 73 -1.64 21.43 8.09
C ALA A 73 -2.58 22.08 9.11
N SER A 74 -2.69 21.43 10.27
CA SER A 74 -3.31 22.03 11.45
C SER A 74 -2.43 23.15 12.00
N ASN A 75 -3.04 24.10 12.70
CA ASN A 75 -2.29 25.14 13.39
C ASN A 75 -1.51 24.55 14.59
N ASN A 76 -0.50 25.30 15.08
CA ASN A 76 0.23 25.00 16.31
C ASN A 76 1.10 23.72 16.29
N LEU A 77 1.46 23.21 15.11
CA LEU A 77 2.38 22.06 15.00
C LEU A 77 3.84 22.40 15.31
N LYS A 78 4.20 23.69 15.33
CA LYS A 78 5.57 24.18 15.56
C LYS A 78 6.21 23.65 16.84
N VAL A 79 5.46 23.60 17.95
CA VAL A 79 5.96 23.11 19.24
C VAL A 79 6.35 21.63 19.15
N LEU A 80 5.53 20.80 18.49
CA LEU A 80 5.84 19.39 18.31
C LEU A 80 7.04 19.19 17.38
N LEU A 81 7.14 19.97 16.30
CA LEU A 81 8.30 19.90 15.40
C LEU A 81 9.59 20.29 16.11
N PHE A 82 9.56 21.30 16.97
CA PHE A 82 10.69 21.68 17.81
C PHE A 82 11.06 20.55 18.79
N ASN A 83 10.08 19.92 19.44
CA ASN A 83 10.33 18.79 20.32
C ASN A 83 10.99 17.63 19.57
N ILE A 84 10.48 17.30 18.38
CA ILE A 84 11.08 16.27 17.52
C ILE A 84 12.52 16.64 17.15
N SER A 85 12.77 17.89 16.74
CA SER A 85 14.10 18.33 16.29
C SER A 85 15.14 18.31 17.40
N THR A 86 14.75 18.42 18.66
CA THR A 86 15.66 18.35 19.82
C THR A 86 16.05 16.92 20.21
N LYS A 87 15.37 15.91 19.66
CA LYS A 87 15.63 14.49 19.96
C LYS A 87 16.58 13.82 18.97
N CYS A 88 16.65 14.31 17.74
CA CYS A 88 17.44 13.73 16.65
C CYS A 88 18.66 14.59 16.28
N GLN A 89 19.59 14.02 15.53
CA GLN A 89 20.74 14.75 15.00
C GLN A 89 20.30 15.88 14.07
N ASP A 90 19.46 15.54 13.08
CA ASP A 90 18.95 16.45 12.07
C ASP A 90 17.50 16.10 11.73
N LEU A 91 16.66 17.14 11.59
CA LEU A 91 15.27 17.02 11.12
C LEU A 91 15.15 17.58 9.71
N ILE A 92 14.65 16.75 8.80
CA ILE A 92 14.52 17.06 7.38
C ILE A 92 13.09 16.80 6.94
N PHE A 93 12.53 17.72 6.17
CA PHE A 93 11.22 17.56 5.53
C PHE A 93 11.39 17.33 4.03
N THR A 94 10.58 16.45 3.45
CA THR A 94 10.50 16.29 1.99
C THR A 94 9.10 16.57 1.46
N ASN A 95 9.02 17.00 0.21
CA ASN A 95 7.75 17.21 -0.53
C ASN A 95 6.78 18.20 0.15
N ILE A 96 7.29 19.24 0.80
CA ILE A 96 6.46 20.22 1.51
C ILE A 96 5.86 21.25 0.55
N LYS A 97 4.53 21.36 0.59
CA LYS A 97 3.76 22.35 -0.16
C LYS A 97 3.82 23.73 0.49
N SER A 98 3.81 24.78 -0.34
CA SER A 98 3.86 26.18 0.12
C SER A 98 2.82 26.54 1.21
N ASN A 99 1.61 26.01 1.12
CA ASN A 99 0.55 26.21 2.11
C ASN A 99 0.75 25.43 3.42
N VAL A 100 1.36 24.25 3.35
CA VAL A 100 1.80 23.50 4.54
C VAL A 100 2.94 24.24 5.20
N PHE A 101 3.94 24.67 4.43
CA PHE A 101 5.09 25.44 4.90
C PHE A 101 4.68 26.69 5.68
N SER A 102 3.74 27.49 5.15
CA SER A 102 3.29 28.71 5.82
C SER A 102 2.56 28.44 7.13
N LYS A 103 1.78 27.35 7.23
CA LYS A 103 1.07 26.98 8.46
C LYS A 103 1.95 26.36 9.53
N LEU A 104 3.03 25.68 9.12
CA LEU A 104 4.01 25.14 10.04
C LEU A 104 4.93 26.21 10.65
N ASP A 105 4.90 27.44 10.11
CA ASP A 105 5.70 28.58 10.57
C ASP A 105 7.20 28.23 10.67
N LEU A 106 7.70 27.63 9.59
CA LEU A 106 9.09 27.19 9.45
C LEU A 106 9.98 28.32 8.91
N GLU A 107 11.23 28.37 9.36
CA GLU A 107 12.20 29.38 8.93
C GLU A 107 13.13 28.86 7.83
N LEU A 108 13.59 29.75 6.94
CA LEU A 108 14.41 29.42 5.75
C LEU A 108 15.87 29.81 5.92
N SER A 109 16.53 29.26 6.93
CA SER A 109 17.91 29.63 7.24
C SER A 109 18.95 28.73 6.58
N ASN A 110 18.58 27.55 6.09
CA ASN A 110 19.55 26.57 5.57
C ASN A 110 19.83 26.72 4.06
N LYS A 111 21.11 26.78 3.70
CA LYS A 111 21.61 26.90 2.30
C LYS A 111 21.41 25.65 1.44
N HIS A 112 21.19 24.49 2.04
CA HIS A 112 20.99 23.21 1.36
C HIS A 112 19.51 22.93 1.03
N ASN A 113 18.60 23.87 1.34
CA ASN A 113 17.19 23.74 0.99
C ASN A 113 16.99 23.69 -0.52
N VAL A 114 16.21 22.73 -1.01
CA VAL A 114 15.94 22.53 -2.44
C VAL A 114 14.49 22.90 -2.73
N LYS A 115 14.31 23.95 -3.54
CA LYS A 115 13.00 24.45 -3.97
C LYS A 115 12.56 23.83 -5.30
N ASN A 116 11.24 23.65 -5.44
CA ASN A 116 10.58 23.34 -6.70
C ASN A 116 9.41 24.31 -6.89
N GLY A 117 9.66 25.44 -7.57
CA GLY A 117 8.71 26.55 -7.61
C GLY A 117 8.49 27.16 -6.22
N ASN A 118 7.24 27.16 -5.75
CA ASN A 118 6.87 27.65 -4.41
C ASN A 118 6.95 26.55 -3.33
N ASP A 119 7.11 25.29 -3.72
CA ASP A 119 7.21 24.15 -2.82
C ASP A 119 8.69 23.84 -2.52
N TYR A 120 8.96 23.03 -1.50
CA TYR A 120 10.29 22.47 -1.26
C TYR A 120 10.28 20.97 -1.50
N SER A 121 11.23 20.50 -2.30
CA SER A 121 11.51 19.07 -2.40
C SER A 121 12.26 18.57 -1.16
N ILE A 122 13.18 19.39 -0.62
CA ILE A 122 13.93 19.12 0.62
C ILE A 122 14.03 20.41 1.43
N LEU A 123 13.69 20.34 2.71
CA LEU A 123 13.80 21.44 3.67
C LEU A 123 14.49 20.93 4.94
N TYR A 124 15.67 21.46 5.24
CA TYR A 124 16.39 21.22 6.48
C TYR A 124 15.87 22.17 7.56
N TYR A 125 15.47 21.63 8.71
CA TYR A 125 14.89 22.43 9.79
C TYR A 125 15.93 23.30 10.51
N SER A 126 17.17 22.80 10.64
CA SER A 126 18.26 23.50 11.31
C SER A 126 19.07 24.37 10.34
N PRO A 127 19.63 25.52 10.76
CA PRO A 127 20.41 26.42 9.90
C PRO A 127 21.75 25.85 9.44
N GLU A 128 22.38 25.02 10.28
CA GLU A 128 23.75 24.50 10.06
C GLU A 128 23.75 22.97 10.02
N THR A 129 23.28 22.40 8.91
CA THR A 129 23.31 20.94 8.70
C THR A 129 24.29 20.57 7.60
N LYS A 130 24.77 19.32 7.65
CA LYS A 130 25.43 18.71 6.49
C LYS A 130 24.40 18.44 5.40
N GLU A 131 24.86 18.42 4.16
CA GLU A 131 24.06 17.97 3.04
C GLU A 131 23.99 16.44 3.03
N TYR A 132 22.79 15.89 2.86
CA TYR A 132 22.54 14.46 2.80
C TYR A 132 21.89 14.07 1.47
N THR A 133 22.20 12.86 1.00
CA THR A 133 21.45 12.24 -0.11
C THR A 133 20.18 11.62 0.46
N ILE A 134 19.04 12.24 0.17
CA ILE A 134 17.74 11.76 0.63
C ILE A 134 17.13 10.85 -0.44
N GLU A 135 16.93 9.58 -0.10
CA GLU A 135 16.23 8.62 -0.96
C GLU A 135 14.73 8.90 -1.00
N LYS A 136 14.09 8.53 -2.12
CA LYS A 136 12.64 8.63 -2.24
C LYS A 136 11.98 7.55 -1.40
N THR A 137 10.97 7.94 -0.64
CA THR A 137 10.21 7.03 0.24
C THR A 137 9.58 5.86 -0.52
N ASP A 138 9.17 6.07 -1.78
CA ASP A 138 8.61 5.00 -2.63
C ASP A 138 9.67 3.95 -3.00
N ASP A 139 10.89 4.38 -3.34
CA ASP A 139 12.01 3.47 -3.68
C ASP A 139 12.44 2.65 -2.45
N LEU A 140 12.45 3.29 -1.27
CA LEU A 140 12.69 2.63 0.01
C LEU A 140 11.60 1.61 0.33
N PHE A 141 10.34 1.97 0.13
CA PHE A 141 9.21 1.06 0.33
C PHE A 141 9.33 -0.18 -0.57
N ASP A 142 9.60 0.00 -1.86
CA ASP A 142 9.71 -1.13 -2.81
C ASP A 142 10.85 -2.09 -2.41
N SER A 143 11.99 -1.54 -1.97
CA SER A 143 13.13 -2.32 -1.48
C SER A 143 12.80 -3.10 -0.20
N GLU A 144 12.20 -2.44 0.80
CA GLU A 144 11.81 -3.08 2.07
C GLU A 144 10.70 -4.12 1.86
N PHE A 145 9.72 -3.83 1.01
CA PHE A 145 8.66 -4.78 0.71
C PHE A 145 9.22 -6.01 -0.02
N LYS A 146 10.19 -5.85 -0.93
CA LYS A 146 10.90 -6.99 -1.53
C LYS A 146 11.57 -7.86 -0.48
N LYS A 147 12.25 -7.29 0.53
CA LYS A 147 12.86 -8.06 1.63
C LYS A 147 11.82 -8.85 2.41
N ILE A 148 10.65 -8.28 2.66
CA ILE A 148 9.53 -8.97 3.31
C ILE A 148 9.03 -10.13 2.45
N ILE A 149 8.86 -9.93 1.13
CA ILE A 149 8.50 -11.02 0.22
C ILE A 149 9.51 -12.16 0.30
N ILE A 150 10.81 -11.87 0.25
CA ILE A 150 11.87 -12.88 0.38
C ILE A 150 11.77 -13.62 1.72
N LYS A 151 11.57 -12.90 2.83
CA LYS A 151 11.43 -13.48 4.19
C LYS A 151 10.30 -14.50 4.29
N TYR A 152 9.18 -14.27 3.61
CA TYR A 152 7.99 -15.14 3.66
C TYR A 152 7.81 -16.01 2.42
N ASN A 153 8.80 -16.06 1.54
CA ASN A 153 8.80 -16.95 0.40
C ASN A 153 9.38 -18.30 0.82
N LYS A 154 8.50 -19.22 1.19
CA LYS A 154 8.86 -20.53 1.71
C LYS A 154 9.09 -21.51 0.58
N ASP A 155 10.12 -22.33 0.71
CA ASP A 155 10.28 -23.49 -0.16
C ASP A 155 9.04 -24.37 -0.05
N ASN A 156 8.50 -24.75 -1.20
CA ASN A 156 7.37 -25.65 -1.27
C ASN A 156 7.84 -26.99 -1.82
N ILE A 157 7.41 -28.08 -1.20
CA ILE A 157 7.57 -29.40 -1.83
C ILE A 157 6.68 -29.36 -3.08
N PRO A 158 7.19 -29.65 -4.29
CA PRO A 158 6.40 -29.58 -5.51
C PRO A 158 5.27 -30.62 -5.47
N GLU A 159 4.14 -30.25 -4.89
CA GLU A 159 2.94 -31.07 -4.86
C GLU A 159 2.07 -30.73 -6.06
N TYR A 160 1.44 -31.78 -6.61
CA TYR A 160 0.48 -31.62 -7.69
C TYR A 160 -0.74 -30.86 -7.16
N HIS A 161 -0.98 -29.66 -7.68
CA HIS A 161 -2.20 -28.93 -7.36
C HIS A 161 -3.37 -29.50 -8.17
N GLU A 162 -4.39 -30.05 -7.49
CA GLU A 162 -5.61 -30.54 -8.15
C GLU A 162 -6.32 -29.47 -8.98
N SER A 163 -6.11 -28.19 -8.66
CA SER A 163 -6.72 -27.02 -9.32
C SER A 163 -5.97 -26.50 -10.55
N SER A 164 -4.73 -26.94 -10.80
CA SER A 164 -3.93 -26.47 -11.94
C SER A 164 -2.80 -27.42 -12.29
N SER A 165 -2.55 -27.64 -13.59
CA SER A 165 -1.48 -28.50 -14.12
C SER A 165 -0.06 -27.92 -13.99
N VAL A 166 0.20 -27.13 -12.95
CA VAL A 166 1.48 -26.48 -12.67
C VAL A 166 1.99 -26.84 -11.28
N TYR A 167 3.31 -26.83 -11.13
CA TYR A 167 4.00 -26.99 -9.85
C TYR A 167 4.61 -25.67 -9.44
N LEU A 168 4.38 -25.27 -8.19
CA LEU A 168 4.99 -24.10 -7.59
C LEU A 168 6.17 -24.55 -6.74
N THR A 169 7.34 -24.00 -7.01
CA THR A 169 8.57 -24.29 -6.25
C THR A 169 8.61 -23.58 -4.90
N LYS A 170 7.86 -22.48 -4.77
CA LYS A 170 7.78 -21.68 -3.56
C LYS A 170 6.35 -21.20 -3.30
N TYR A 171 6.08 -20.84 -2.05
CA TYR A 171 4.81 -20.31 -1.58
C TYR A 171 5.05 -19.03 -0.78
N ILE A 172 4.35 -17.95 -1.14
CA ILE A 172 4.43 -16.67 -0.43
C ILE A 172 3.37 -16.66 0.67
N ASP A 173 3.81 -16.73 1.93
CA ASP A 173 2.91 -16.83 3.09
C ASP A 173 2.36 -15.46 3.52
N ILE A 174 1.30 -15.02 2.84
CA ILE A 174 0.62 -13.75 3.16
C ILE A 174 0.00 -13.77 4.57
N LYS A 175 -0.42 -14.93 5.06
CA LYS A 175 -1.04 -15.05 6.39
C LYS A 175 -0.02 -14.74 7.49
N GLU A 176 1.20 -15.25 7.35
CA GLU A 176 2.28 -14.93 8.27
C GLU A 176 2.70 -13.46 8.15
N MET A 177 2.77 -12.91 6.92
CA MET A 177 3.00 -11.47 6.71
C MET A 177 2.01 -10.59 7.48
N ILE A 178 0.70 -10.89 7.37
CA ILE A 178 -0.37 -10.17 8.09
C ILE A 178 -0.19 -10.26 9.60
N SER A 179 0.26 -11.41 10.10
CA SER A 179 0.29 -11.71 11.53
C SER A 179 1.55 -11.16 12.22
N VAL A 180 2.70 -11.29 11.58
CA VAL A 180 4.01 -10.97 12.15
C VAL A 180 4.45 -9.54 11.80
N ASP A 181 4.39 -9.16 10.52
CA ASP A 181 4.80 -7.82 10.05
C ASP A 181 3.58 -6.92 9.79
N LYS A 182 2.57 -7.02 10.67
CA LYS A 182 1.27 -6.36 10.55
C LYS A 182 1.37 -4.86 10.23
N ALA A 183 2.26 -4.14 10.91
CA ALA A 183 2.44 -2.70 10.69
C ALA A 183 2.80 -2.43 9.23
N PHE A 184 3.92 -3.00 8.76
CA PHE A 184 4.37 -2.78 7.40
C PHE A 184 3.38 -3.33 6.36
N PHE A 185 2.66 -4.41 6.67
CA PHE A 185 1.59 -4.92 5.82
C PHE A 185 0.45 -3.90 5.63
N ILE A 186 0.02 -3.22 6.71
CA ILE A 186 -0.96 -2.12 6.60
C ILE A 186 -0.39 -0.97 5.75
N TYR A 187 0.90 -0.66 5.87
CA TYR A 187 1.53 0.36 5.02
C TYR A 187 1.55 -0.06 3.54
N ALA A 188 1.78 -1.34 3.24
CA ALA A 188 1.65 -1.89 1.90
C ALA A 188 0.21 -1.77 1.35
N LEU A 189 -0.81 -1.98 2.19
CA LEU A 189 -2.20 -1.76 1.81
C LEU A 189 -2.52 -0.29 1.57
N TYR A 190 -1.91 0.64 2.31
CA TYR A 190 -2.00 2.07 2.02
C TYR A 190 -1.42 2.38 0.63
N GLN A 191 -0.26 1.83 0.29
CA GLN A 191 0.33 1.99 -1.05
C GLN A 191 -0.57 1.41 -2.16
N LEU A 192 -1.22 0.27 -1.89
CA LEU A 192 -2.20 -0.31 -2.81
C LEU A 192 -3.45 0.58 -2.95
N ALA A 193 -3.94 1.17 -1.86
CA ALA A 193 -5.06 2.10 -1.89
C ALA A 193 -4.77 3.33 -2.77
N LEU A 194 -3.56 3.89 -2.68
CA LEU A 194 -3.13 4.99 -3.56
C LEU A 194 -3.12 4.59 -5.04
N LYS A 195 -2.68 3.36 -5.36
CA LYS A 195 -2.72 2.81 -6.72
C LYS A 195 -4.16 2.68 -7.21
N ILE A 196 -5.06 2.14 -6.38
CA ILE A 196 -6.51 2.02 -6.68
C ILE A 196 -7.13 3.39 -6.96
N LYS A 197 -6.90 4.36 -6.06
CA LYS A 197 -7.44 5.72 -6.20
C LYS A 197 -7.04 6.35 -7.52
N SER A 198 -5.74 6.38 -7.81
CA SER A 198 -5.21 7.03 -9.02
C SER A 198 -5.61 6.34 -10.33
N ASN A 199 -5.80 5.02 -10.33
CA ASN A 199 -6.12 4.28 -11.54
C ASN A 199 -7.62 4.20 -11.81
N TRP A 200 -8.45 4.16 -10.76
CA TRP A 200 -9.87 3.83 -10.91
C TRP A 200 -10.81 4.83 -10.25
N LEU A 201 -10.47 5.45 -9.11
CA LEU A 201 -11.43 6.27 -8.37
C LEU A 201 -11.39 7.75 -8.74
N ASP A 202 -10.21 8.31 -9.03
CA ASP A 202 -10.04 9.74 -9.33
C ASP A 202 -10.77 10.19 -10.62
N HIS A 203 -11.18 9.24 -11.44
CA HIS A 203 -11.93 9.49 -12.68
C HIS A 203 -13.44 9.31 -12.55
N LEU A 204 -13.94 8.88 -11.38
CA LEU A 204 -15.36 8.68 -11.15
C LEU A 204 -16.00 10.01 -10.75
N ALA A 205 -17.01 10.44 -11.50
CA ALA A 205 -17.69 11.71 -11.27
C ALA A 205 -18.72 11.62 -10.14
N ILE A 206 -19.26 10.43 -9.86
CA ILE A 206 -20.39 10.22 -8.96
C ILE A 206 -20.09 9.13 -7.94
N GLU A 207 -20.44 9.36 -6.67
CA GLU A 207 -20.20 8.43 -5.57
C GLU A 207 -20.92 7.08 -5.76
N SER A 208 -22.09 7.06 -6.38
CA SER A 208 -22.84 5.83 -6.71
C SER A 208 -22.15 4.93 -7.75
N GLU A 209 -21.13 5.43 -8.44
CA GLU A 209 -20.32 4.64 -9.38
C GLU A 209 -19.12 3.96 -8.70
N ARG A 210 -18.92 4.22 -7.40
CA ARG A 210 -17.81 3.63 -6.65
C ARG A 210 -17.95 2.11 -6.59
N PRO A 211 -16.86 1.37 -6.86
CA PRO A 211 -16.91 -0.07 -6.92
C PRO A 211 -16.99 -0.70 -5.52
N THR A 212 -17.63 -1.86 -5.43
CA THR A 212 -17.60 -2.71 -4.23
C THR A 212 -16.39 -3.67 -4.30
N LEU A 213 -15.67 -3.82 -3.19
CA LEU A 213 -14.57 -4.76 -3.05
C LEU A 213 -15.13 -6.18 -2.85
N ILE A 214 -14.79 -7.11 -3.75
CA ILE A 214 -15.15 -8.52 -3.63
C ILE A 214 -13.98 -9.33 -3.11
N CYS A 215 -14.18 -10.06 -2.02
CA CYS A 215 -13.18 -10.99 -1.47
C CYS A 215 -13.65 -12.44 -1.61
N GLN A 216 -12.68 -13.35 -1.75
CA GLN A 216 -12.88 -14.75 -2.16
C GLN A 216 -12.47 -15.76 -1.07
N ASN A 217 -11.70 -15.30 -0.09
CA ASN A 217 -11.14 -16.10 1.01
C ASN A 217 -10.80 -15.20 2.21
N LEU A 218 -10.44 -15.80 3.36
CA LEU A 218 -10.15 -15.05 4.60
C LEU A 218 -9.02 -14.02 4.45
N ASN A 219 -7.94 -14.33 3.72
CA ASN A 219 -6.83 -13.39 3.51
C ASN A 219 -7.31 -12.15 2.74
N SER A 220 -8.02 -12.37 1.64
CA SER A 220 -8.61 -11.30 0.83
C SER A 220 -9.68 -10.51 1.59
N SER A 221 -10.43 -11.12 2.52
CA SER A 221 -11.37 -10.40 3.38
C SER A 221 -10.66 -9.46 4.34
N TYR A 222 -9.54 -9.86 4.94
CA TYR A 222 -8.72 -8.97 5.76
C TYR A 222 -8.19 -7.78 4.94
N ILE A 223 -7.62 -8.06 3.76
CA ILE A 223 -7.12 -7.04 2.84
C ILE A 223 -8.23 -6.07 2.45
N ALA A 224 -9.39 -6.59 2.03
CA ALA A 224 -10.54 -5.79 1.66
C ALA A 224 -11.02 -4.92 2.82
N SER A 225 -11.03 -5.43 4.05
CA SER A 225 -11.43 -4.68 5.26
C SER A 225 -10.55 -3.49 5.58
N VAL A 226 -9.25 -3.56 5.32
CA VAL A 226 -8.36 -2.42 5.52
C VAL A 226 -8.51 -1.42 4.37
N LEU A 227 -8.59 -1.92 3.14
CA LEU A 227 -8.77 -1.09 1.95
C LEU A 227 -10.12 -0.37 1.91
N SER A 228 -11.20 -0.99 2.38
CA SER A 228 -12.51 -0.35 2.50
C SER A 228 -12.44 0.86 3.41
N SER A 229 -11.69 0.78 4.50
CA SER A 229 -11.54 1.88 5.45
C SER A 229 -10.71 3.01 4.83
N PHE A 230 -9.62 2.68 4.12
CA PHE A 230 -8.81 3.67 3.41
C PHE A 230 -9.57 4.36 2.26
N LEU A 231 -10.36 3.61 1.50
CA LEU A 231 -10.97 4.07 0.25
C LEU A 231 -12.45 4.45 0.39
N ARG A 232 -13.05 4.19 1.56
CA ARG A 232 -14.50 4.33 1.81
C ARG A 232 -15.33 3.60 0.75
N LEU A 233 -15.02 2.32 0.58
CA LEU A 233 -15.70 1.41 -0.36
C LEU A 233 -16.43 0.30 0.39
N ASP A 234 -17.55 -0.15 -0.15
CA ASP A 234 -18.28 -1.30 0.38
C ASP A 234 -17.51 -2.60 0.14
N ILE A 235 -17.80 -3.62 0.96
CA ILE A 235 -17.27 -4.98 0.80
C ILE A 235 -18.41 -5.95 0.53
N LEU A 236 -18.16 -6.86 -0.41
CA LEU A 236 -18.94 -8.06 -0.62
C LEU A 236 -18.05 -9.29 -0.42
N ILE A 237 -18.49 -10.21 0.45
CA ILE A 237 -17.77 -11.46 0.71
C ILE A 237 -18.41 -12.59 -0.10
N LEU A 238 -17.61 -13.19 -0.98
CA LEU A 238 -17.93 -14.41 -1.70
C LEU A 238 -17.08 -15.54 -1.11
N ASP A 239 -17.60 -16.18 -0.06
CA ASP A 239 -16.88 -17.27 0.60
C ASP A 239 -16.86 -18.54 -0.29
N HIS A 240 -15.76 -19.29 -0.22
CA HIS A 240 -15.54 -20.59 -0.88
C HIS A 240 -15.57 -20.61 -2.43
N LEU A 241 -14.92 -19.66 -3.09
CA LEU A 241 -14.63 -19.74 -4.53
C LEU A 241 -13.44 -20.68 -4.82
N GLY A 242 -13.62 -21.98 -4.57
CA GLY A 242 -12.63 -23.02 -4.85
C GLY A 242 -12.87 -23.78 -6.18
N PRO A 243 -11.94 -24.67 -6.58
CA PRO A 243 -12.06 -25.52 -7.77
C PRO A 243 -13.22 -26.54 -7.69
N VAL A 244 -13.78 -26.76 -6.50
CA VAL A 244 -14.95 -27.62 -6.29
C VAL A 244 -16.20 -26.77 -6.48
N ASN A 245 -16.90 -27.01 -7.59
CA ASN A 245 -18.11 -26.32 -8.06
C ASN A 245 -19.30 -26.40 -7.07
N THR A 246 -19.23 -25.77 -5.91
CA THR A 246 -20.38 -25.56 -5.02
C THR A 246 -20.60 -24.07 -4.84
N MET A 247 -21.26 -23.45 -5.82
CA MET A 247 -21.84 -22.13 -5.65
C MET A 247 -23.06 -22.24 -4.74
N TYR A 248 -22.95 -21.75 -3.50
CA TYR A 248 -24.09 -21.69 -2.59
C TYR A 248 -25.16 -20.75 -3.16
N SER A 249 -26.40 -21.24 -3.16
CA SER A 249 -27.57 -20.78 -3.92
C SER A 249 -28.12 -19.38 -3.61
N SER A 250 -27.35 -18.49 -2.95
CA SER A 250 -27.78 -17.15 -2.54
C SER A 250 -27.04 -15.99 -3.24
N LEU A 251 -26.27 -16.26 -4.30
CA LEU A 251 -25.51 -15.23 -5.04
C LEU A 251 -26.38 -14.24 -5.79
N ASN A 252 -27.56 -14.67 -6.29
CA ASN A 252 -28.46 -13.83 -7.10
C ASN A 252 -28.94 -12.55 -6.42
N ASN A 253 -28.88 -12.47 -5.08
CA ASN A 253 -29.34 -11.29 -4.34
C ASN A 253 -28.19 -10.41 -3.83
N LYS A 254 -26.94 -10.79 -4.06
CA LYS A 254 -25.76 -10.10 -3.51
C LYS A 254 -24.99 -9.28 -4.55
N ILE A 255 -25.02 -9.70 -5.81
CA ILE A 255 -24.44 -8.94 -6.91
C ILE A 255 -25.57 -8.18 -7.59
N GLU A 256 -25.41 -6.87 -7.66
CA GLU A 256 -26.37 -5.92 -8.22
C GLU A 256 -26.06 -5.71 -9.71
N GLU A 257 -27.10 -5.71 -10.54
CA GLU A 257 -27.00 -5.44 -11.97
C GLU A 257 -26.39 -4.04 -12.21
N GLU A 258 -25.48 -3.94 -13.19
CA GLU A 258 -24.74 -2.73 -13.57
C GLU A 258 -23.79 -2.14 -12.50
N LYS A 259 -23.75 -2.67 -11.28
CA LYS A 259 -22.82 -2.23 -10.22
C LYS A 259 -21.39 -2.64 -10.55
N SER A 260 -20.43 -1.79 -10.18
CA SER A 260 -19.01 -2.01 -10.44
C SER A 260 -18.33 -2.70 -9.26
N TYR A 261 -17.36 -3.57 -9.55
CA TYR A 261 -16.67 -4.39 -8.58
C TYR A 261 -15.17 -4.42 -8.82
N ILE A 262 -14.40 -4.51 -7.74
CA ILE A 262 -12.96 -4.79 -7.75
C ILE A 262 -12.76 -6.13 -7.03
N ILE A 263 -12.10 -7.07 -7.70
CA ILE A 263 -11.75 -8.36 -7.09
C ILE A 263 -10.49 -8.18 -6.23
N VAL A 264 -10.53 -8.67 -5.00
CA VAL A 264 -9.42 -8.63 -4.04
C VAL A 264 -8.85 -10.04 -3.89
N SER A 265 -7.54 -10.15 -4.13
CA SER A 265 -6.78 -11.38 -3.94
C SER A 265 -5.57 -11.10 -3.04
N ASP A 266 -5.05 -12.13 -2.39
CA ASP A 266 -3.79 -12.06 -1.67
C ASP A 266 -2.62 -12.23 -2.65
N VAL A 267 -2.58 -13.33 -3.40
CA VAL A 267 -1.59 -13.62 -4.44
C VAL A 267 -2.28 -13.97 -5.76
N VAL A 268 -1.81 -13.38 -6.84
CA VAL A 268 -2.27 -13.70 -8.20
C VAL A 268 -1.14 -14.38 -8.94
N CYS A 269 -1.25 -15.71 -9.09
CA CYS A 269 -0.31 -16.52 -9.87
C CYS A 269 -0.78 -16.67 -11.33
N LEU A 270 -1.67 -17.64 -11.60
CA LEU A 270 -2.29 -17.82 -12.92
C LEU A 270 -3.59 -17.03 -13.10
N GLY A 271 -4.16 -16.50 -12.02
CA GLY A 271 -5.40 -15.72 -12.03
C GLY A 271 -6.68 -16.55 -12.23
N THR A 272 -6.66 -17.85 -11.98
CA THR A 272 -7.83 -18.73 -12.12
C THR A 272 -9.00 -18.27 -11.24
N GLU A 273 -8.75 -18.01 -9.95
CA GLU A 273 -9.78 -17.55 -9.00
C GLU A 273 -10.35 -16.17 -9.39
N VAL A 274 -9.48 -15.28 -9.87
CA VAL A 274 -9.87 -13.97 -10.42
C VAL A 274 -10.79 -14.13 -11.64
N LYS A 275 -10.48 -15.07 -12.55
CA LYS A 275 -11.31 -15.38 -13.72
C LYS A 275 -12.66 -15.97 -13.32
N ILE A 276 -12.69 -16.88 -12.34
CA ILE A 276 -13.93 -17.47 -11.81
C ILE A 276 -14.82 -16.36 -11.23
N ALA A 277 -14.30 -15.52 -10.33
CA ALA A 277 -15.10 -14.45 -9.74
C ALA A 277 -15.59 -13.43 -10.78
N LYS A 278 -14.75 -13.06 -11.75
CA LYS A 278 -15.18 -12.21 -12.86
C LYS A 278 -16.36 -12.81 -13.61
N ASN A 279 -16.28 -14.09 -13.96
CA ASN A 279 -17.35 -14.78 -14.69
C ASN A 279 -18.66 -14.78 -13.89
N ILE A 280 -18.60 -14.98 -12.57
CA ILE A 280 -19.77 -14.94 -11.68
C ILE A 280 -20.38 -13.53 -11.66
N ILE A 281 -19.55 -12.50 -11.48
CA ILE A 281 -20.00 -11.09 -11.45
C ILE A 281 -20.67 -10.73 -12.78
N THR A 282 -20.03 -11.05 -13.90
CA THR A 282 -20.56 -10.73 -15.24
C THR A 282 -21.80 -11.56 -15.59
N PHE A 283 -21.88 -12.83 -15.16
CA PHE A 283 -23.07 -13.66 -15.33
C PHE A 283 -24.29 -13.05 -14.62
N LEU A 284 -24.06 -12.43 -13.46
CA LEU A 284 -25.06 -11.68 -12.69
C LEU A 284 -25.18 -10.22 -13.13
N LYS A 285 -24.64 -9.88 -14.32
CA LYS A 285 -24.67 -8.56 -14.95
C LYS A 285 -23.99 -7.43 -14.17
N GLY A 286 -23.11 -7.75 -13.23
CA GLY A 286 -22.19 -6.78 -12.63
C GLY A 286 -21.01 -6.45 -13.55
N LYS A 287 -20.34 -5.32 -13.30
CA LYS A 287 -19.15 -4.86 -14.03
C LYS A 287 -17.90 -5.04 -13.19
N VAL A 288 -16.81 -5.49 -13.79
CA VAL A 288 -15.52 -5.65 -13.09
C VAL A 288 -14.53 -4.60 -13.58
N PHE A 289 -14.10 -3.69 -12.71
CA PHE A 289 -13.07 -2.69 -13.01
C PHE A 289 -11.69 -3.31 -13.14
N GLY A 290 -11.39 -4.27 -12.28
CA GLY A 290 -10.09 -4.89 -12.24
C GLY A 290 -9.94 -5.80 -11.03
N ASN A 291 -8.69 -6.11 -10.76
CA ASN A 291 -8.26 -7.02 -9.71
C ASN A 291 -7.12 -6.36 -8.93
N ILE A 292 -7.06 -6.61 -7.63
CA ILE A 292 -5.96 -6.17 -6.79
C ILE A 292 -5.31 -7.34 -6.08
N ALA A 293 -4.00 -7.25 -5.86
CA ALA A 293 -3.25 -8.26 -5.16
C ALA A 293 -2.18 -7.66 -4.25
N ILE A 294 -1.74 -8.40 -3.23
CA ILE A 294 -0.49 -8.08 -2.55
C ILE A 294 0.67 -8.38 -3.50
N VAL A 295 0.69 -9.60 -4.02
CA VAL A 295 1.70 -10.05 -4.98
C VAL A 295 1.05 -10.55 -6.25
N LYS A 296 1.54 -10.10 -7.40
CA LYS A 296 1.19 -10.66 -8.71
C LYS A 296 2.43 -11.27 -9.34
N ILE A 297 2.33 -12.50 -9.81
CA ILE A 297 3.38 -13.16 -10.58
C ILE A 297 3.06 -12.98 -12.07
N ASN A 298 3.97 -12.35 -12.80
CA ASN A 298 3.81 -12.14 -14.23
C ASN A 298 4.22 -13.42 -14.98
N THR A 299 3.23 -14.16 -15.43
CA THR A 299 3.39 -15.44 -16.13
C THR A 299 3.35 -15.33 -17.65
N LEU A 300 2.94 -14.17 -18.17
CA LEU A 300 2.83 -13.88 -19.60
C LEU A 300 3.66 -12.63 -19.94
N LEU A 301 4.31 -12.66 -21.11
CA LEU A 301 4.83 -11.45 -21.74
C LEU A 301 3.66 -10.55 -22.14
N GLU A 302 3.81 -9.23 -21.99
CA GLU A 302 2.74 -8.27 -22.31
C GLU A 302 2.24 -8.41 -23.75
N ASP A 303 3.12 -8.77 -24.69
CA ASP A 303 2.76 -8.97 -26.10
C ASP A 303 1.88 -10.20 -26.32
N HIS A 304 1.89 -11.16 -25.40
CA HIS A 304 1.07 -12.38 -25.48
C HIS A 304 -0.29 -12.22 -24.78
N MET A 305 -0.51 -11.13 -24.04
CA MET A 305 -1.79 -10.86 -23.40
C MET A 305 -2.84 -10.40 -24.41
N LYS A 306 -4.03 -11.02 -24.38
CA LYS A 306 -5.15 -10.58 -25.21
C LYS A 306 -5.58 -9.16 -24.84
N LYS A 307 -6.15 -8.39 -25.78
CA LYS A 307 -6.68 -7.03 -25.50
C LYS A 307 -7.62 -6.99 -24.29
N GLU A 308 -8.42 -8.03 -24.08
CA GLU A 308 -9.34 -8.12 -22.92
C GLU A 308 -8.61 -8.37 -21.60
N GLU A 309 -7.50 -9.11 -21.60
CA GLU A 309 -6.65 -9.31 -20.43
C GLU A 309 -5.82 -8.05 -20.12
N LYS A 310 -5.43 -7.30 -21.15
CA LYS A 310 -4.85 -5.95 -20.99
C LYS A 310 -5.85 -4.95 -20.38
N LYS A 311 -7.15 -5.13 -20.65
CA LYS A 311 -8.23 -4.30 -20.07
C LYS A 311 -8.49 -4.62 -18.60
N MET A 312 -8.36 -5.89 -18.18
CA MET A 312 -8.51 -6.27 -16.77
C MET A 312 -7.19 -6.02 -16.02
N LYS A 313 -6.93 -4.77 -15.68
CA LYS A 313 -5.71 -4.37 -14.98
C LYS A 313 -5.68 -5.02 -13.60
N THR A 314 -4.61 -5.78 -13.33
CA THR A 314 -4.29 -6.18 -11.96
C THR A 314 -3.35 -5.14 -11.36
N LEU A 315 -3.80 -4.44 -10.32
CA LEU A 315 -2.94 -3.60 -9.51
C LEU A 315 -2.36 -4.45 -8.38
N SER A 316 -1.09 -4.27 -8.07
CA SER A 316 -0.44 -5.03 -7.00
C SER A 316 0.48 -4.14 -6.19
N VAL A 317 0.74 -4.55 -4.94
CA VAL A 317 1.84 -3.95 -4.17
C VAL A 317 3.14 -4.25 -4.88
N PHE A 318 3.39 -5.54 -5.15
CA PHE A 318 4.59 -6.01 -5.83
C PHE A 318 4.26 -6.93 -7.01
N ASN A 319 5.02 -6.77 -8.10
CA ASN A 319 4.96 -7.66 -9.25
C ASN A 319 6.24 -8.48 -9.32
N ILE A 320 6.15 -9.80 -9.31
CA ILE A 320 7.29 -10.68 -9.61
C ILE A 320 7.33 -10.87 -11.13
N SER A 321 8.41 -10.45 -11.75
CA SER A 321 8.73 -10.63 -13.16
C SER A 321 10.12 -11.22 -13.32
N LYS A 322 10.50 -11.58 -14.55
CA LYS A 322 11.85 -12.07 -14.84
C LYS A 322 12.94 -11.09 -14.40
N ASP A 323 12.67 -9.79 -14.47
CA ASP A 323 13.67 -8.74 -14.22
C ASP A 323 13.90 -8.46 -12.73
N ASN A 324 12.99 -8.90 -11.84
CA ASN A 324 13.08 -8.62 -10.41
C ASN A 324 12.92 -9.85 -9.51
N ASN A 325 12.94 -11.06 -10.09
CA ASN A 325 12.86 -12.33 -9.36
C ASN A 325 14.14 -12.68 -8.59
N ASP A 326 15.23 -11.93 -8.78
CA ASP A 326 16.50 -12.17 -8.09
C ASP A 326 16.34 -12.14 -6.55
N GLY A 327 16.77 -13.21 -5.90
CA GLY A 327 16.64 -13.45 -4.45
C GLY A 327 15.24 -13.88 -3.98
N ILE A 328 14.21 -13.73 -4.83
CA ILE A 328 12.89 -14.30 -4.59
C ILE A 328 12.90 -15.76 -5.06
N ASP A 329 13.44 -16.01 -6.26
CA ASP A 329 13.54 -17.33 -6.90
C ASP A 329 12.18 -18.05 -6.99
N PHE A 330 11.13 -17.31 -7.35
CA PHE A 330 9.81 -17.91 -7.58
C PHE A 330 9.77 -18.53 -8.99
N GLU A 331 9.46 -19.82 -9.08
CA GLU A 331 9.38 -20.55 -10.35
C GLU A 331 8.07 -21.35 -10.46
N ILE A 332 7.42 -21.23 -11.62
CA ILE A 332 6.25 -22.02 -12.02
C ILE A 332 6.70 -23.06 -13.04
N LYS A 333 6.58 -24.34 -12.69
CA LYS A 333 6.91 -25.46 -13.57
C LYS A 333 5.64 -26.09 -14.12
N THR A 334 5.73 -26.68 -15.30
CA THR A 334 4.65 -27.51 -15.87
C THR A 334 5.13 -28.96 -15.94
N ALA A 335 4.20 -29.92 -15.96
CA ALA A 335 4.54 -31.34 -16.06
C ALA A 335 5.10 -31.76 -17.43
N PHE A 336 5.01 -30.89 -18.45
CA PHE A 336 5.44 -31.20 -19.80
C PHE A 336 6.95 -30.97 -19.95
N THR A 337 7.70 -32.06 -20.03
CA THR A 337 9.02 -32.10 -20.66
C THR A 337 8.80 -32.49 -22.13
N LEU A 338 9.25 -31.65 -23.06
CA LEU A 338 9.25 -31.96 -24.50
C LEU A 338 10.39 -32.93 -24.84
#